data_AF-A0A0V1PQ99-F1
#
_entry.id   AF-A0A0V1PQ99-F1
#
_cell.length_a   1.000
_cell.length_b   1.000
_cell.length_c   1.000
_cell.angle_alpha   90.00
_cell.angle_beta   90.00
_cell.angle_gamma   90.00
#
_symmetry.space_group_name_H-M   'P 1'
#
loop_
_entity.id
_entity.type
_entity.pdbx_description
1 polymer ?
#
loop_
_entity_poly.entity_id
_entity_poly.type
_entity_poly.pdbx_seq_one_letter_code
_entity_poly.pdbx_strand_id
1 'polypeptide(L)'
;MFPSVLYISSIHGFNQYGLSTWVGISGEKYNPFDFGGPDTSLVTKEWLNENIRSLGALGSVYPEPMFIMEGDTPATLFVLPNGLGVPENPNFGSWGGRYTLFDQSGRSNHYADATDHVVGQDNRTHVSNKATIWRWREGYQNDFAARMQWTIKDFKDTLHPPIIVVNKTQSVKPFEMKALVGSRIVLDASESYDLNN
;
A
#
# COMPACT_ATOMS: atom_id res chain seq x y z
N MET A 1 -1.04 14.62 26.69
CA MET A 1 -0.87 13.53 25.71
C MET A 1 -2.12 12.66 25.80
N PHE A 2 -2.64 12.13 24.69
CA PHE A 2 -3.85 11.29 24.67
C PHE A 2 -3.43 9.82 24.57
N PRO A 3 -3.09 9.13 25.68
CA PRO A 3 -2.52 7.78 25.62
C PRO A 3 -3.48 6.74 25.04
N SER A 4 -4.79 7.04 24.98
CA SER A 4 -5.79 6.17 24.37
C SER A 4 -5.91 6.32 22.85
N VAL A 5 -5.39 7.40 22.27
CA VAL A 5 -5.52 7.65 20.82
C VAL A 5 -4.38 6.94 20.12
N LEU A 6 -4.72 5.96 19.27
CA LEU A 6 -3.78 5.39 18.32
C LEU A 6 -3.44 6.48 17.30
N TYR A 7 -2.16 6.76 17.13
CA TYR A 7 -1.70 7.63 16.06
C TYR A 7 -0.39 7.13 15.46
N ILE A 8 -0.23 7.41 14.18
CA ILE A 8 0.94 7.04 13.39
C ILE A 8 1.65 8.34 13.01
N SER A 9 2.95 8.39 13.28
CA SER A 9 3.81 9.46 12.79
C SER A 9 5.24 8.96 12.70
N SER A 10 5.91 9.27 11.60
CA SER A 10 7.35 9.10 11.50
C SER A 10 8.07 9.90 12.59
N ILE A 11 9.16 9.35 13.13
CA ILE A 11 9.98 10.00 14.15
C ILE A 11 11.37 10.20 13.58
N HIS A 12 11.73 11.46 13.37
CA HIS A 12 13.03 11.88 12.88
C HIS A 12 13.29 13.34 13.25
N GLY A 13 14.51 13.83 13.00
CA GLY A 13 14.84 15.24 13.20
C GLY A 13 13.97 16.19 12.37
N PHE A 14 13.88 17.45 12.80
CA PHE A 14 13.18 18.49 12.06
C PHE A 14 13.75 18.63 10.64
N ASN A 15 12.87 18.83 9.65
CA ASN A 15 13.22 18.96 8.23
C ASN A 15 13.88 17.72 7.59
N GLN A 16 13.84 16.56 8.25
CA GLN A 16 14.34 15.28 7.70
C GLN A 16 13.24 14.50 6.97
N TYR A 17 12.45 15.18 6.12
CA TYR A 17 11.26 14.60 5.47
C TYR A 17 11.56 13.33 4.67
N GLY A 18 12.73 13.24 4.04
CA GLY A 18 13.17 12.05 3.31
C GLY A 18 13.26 10.78 4.17
N LEU A 19 13.33 10.90 5.50
CA LEU A 19 13.35 9.77 6.42
C LEU A 19 11.97 9.17 6.69
N SER A 20 10.88 9.88 6.38
CA SER A 20 9.51 9.40 6.58
C SER A 20 9.11 8.27 5.63
N THR A 21 8.13 7.47 6.03
CA THR A 21 7.67 6.31 5.25
C THR A 21 6.95 6.71 3.97
N TRP A 22 6.14 7.79 4.00
CA TRP A 22 5.26 8.20 2.90
C TRP A 22 5.99 8.50 1.59
N VAL A 23 7.27 8.88 1.65
CA VAL A 23 8.11 9.12 0.47
C VAL A 23 8.22 7.86 -0.41
N GLY A 24 8.01 6.67 0.15
CA GLY A 24 7.94 5.41 -0.62
C GLY A 24 6.84 5.37 -1.68
N ILE A 25 5.84 6.25 -1.64
CA ILE A 25 4.80 6.27 -2.68
C ILE A 25 5.38 6.56 -4.07
N SER A 26 6.29 7.54 -4.20
CA SER A 26 6.85 7.97 -5.51
C SER A 26 8.12 8.83 -5.42
N GLY A 27 8.76 8.91 -4.25
CA GLY A 27 9.80 9.90 -3.97
C GLY A 27 11.23 9.51 -4.31
N GLU A 28 11.49 8.31 -4.85
CA GLU A 28 12.84 7.75 -5.03
C GLU A 28 13.73 8.55 -6.00
N LYS A 29 13.15 9.35 -6.88
CA LYS A 29 13.90 10.26 -7.76
C LYS A 29 14.39 11.53 -7.05
N TYR A 30 13.72 11.94 -5.97
CA TYR A 30 14.00 13.19 -5.25
C TYR A 30 14.71 12.96 -3.92
N ASN A 31 14.57 11.76 -3.35
CA ASN A 31 15.19 11.36 -2.10
C ASN A 31 16.08 10.13 -2.36
N PRO A 32 17.33 10.11 -1.88
CA PRO A 32 18.23 8.99 -2.10
C PRO A 32 17.87 7.81 -1.20
N PHE A 33 16.91 6.99 -1.63
CA PHE A 33 16.57 5.72 -1.01
C PHE A 33 16.28 4.67 -2.09
N ASP A 34 16.59 3.42 -1.77
CA ASP A 34 16.23 2.23 -2.54
C ASP A 34 16.37 2.34 -4.07
N PHE A 35 17.44 2.97 -4.57
CA PHE A 35 17.66 3.12 -6.01
C PHE A 35 17.64 1.78 -6.74
N GLY A 36 16.80 1.67 -7.77
CA GLY A 36 16.60 0.44 -8.54
C GLY A 36 15.60 -0.54 -7.92
N GLY A 37 15.14 -0.29 -6.70
CA GLY A 37 14.19 -1.17 -6.01
C GLY A 37 12.75 -0.99 -6.48
N PRO A 38 12.13 0.19 -6.25
CA PRO A 38 10.79 0.51 -6.73
C PRO A 38 10.70 0.57 -8.26
N ASP A 39 9.55 0.18 -8.81
CA ASP A 39 9.25 0.48 -10.22
C ASP A 39 8.81 1.95 -10.37
N THR A 40 9.74 2.80 -10.82
CA THR A 40 9.48 4.22 -11.03
C THR A 40 8.65 4.50 -12.28
N SER A 41 8.51 3.54 -13.21
CA SER A 41 7.73 3.76 -14.45
C SER A 41 6.25 4.04 -14.14
N LEU A 42 5.73 3.46 -13.05
CA LEU A 42 4.35 3.56 -12.59
C LEU A 42 3.99 4.88 -11.88
N VAL A 43 4.95 5.79 -11.68
CA VAL A 43 4.73 7.09 -11.02
C VAL A 43 5.29 8.24 -11.86
N THR A 44 5.46 8.00 -13.16
CA THR A 44 5.90 9.02 -14.12
C THR A 44 4.73 9.91 -14.54
N LYS A 45 5.05 11.09 -15.09
CA LYS A 45 4.03 11.97 -15.67
C LYS A 45 3.35 11.31 -16.87
N GLU A 46 4.11 10.53 -17.63
CA GLU A 46 3.63 9.77 -18.78
C GLU A 46 2.61 8.73 -18.35
N TRP A 47 2.94 7.89 -17.36
CA TRP A 47 2.01 6.90 -16.81
C TRP A 47 0.74 7.56 -16.26
N LEU A 48 0.90 8.65 -15.51
CA LEU A 48 -0.22 9.38 -14.93
C LEU A 48 -1.14 10.00 -16.00
N ASN A 49 -0.56 10.56 -17.07
CA ASN A 49 -1.32 11.15 -18.16
C ASN A 49 -2.11 10.08 -18.92
N GLU A 50 -1.47 8.96 -19.23
CA GLU A 50 -2.08 7.85 -19.95
C GLU A 50 -3.19 7.18 -19.13
N ASN A 51 -2.91 6.84 -17.86
CA ASN A 51 -3.78 5.95 -17.09
C ASN A 51 -4.79 6.69 -16.22
N ILE A 52 -4.59 7.97 -15.91
CA ILE A 52 -5.45 8.72 -14.98
C ILE A 52 -5.98 10.01 -15.63
N ARG A 53 -5.08 10.95 -15.99
CA ARG A 53 -5.50 12.32 -16.35
C ARG A 53 -6.26 12.41 -17.67
N SER A 54 -5.99 11.51 -18.62
CA SER A 54 -6.70 11.47 -19.90
C SER A 54 -8.12 10.89 -19.81
N LEU A 55 -8.53 10.36 -18.64
CA LEU A 55 -9.76 9.58 -18.49
C LEU A 55 -10.90 10.39 -17.87
N GLY A 56 -11.84 10.80 -18.73
CA GLY A 56 -13.13 11.35 -18.31
C GLY A 56 -13.03 12.64 -17.49
N ALA A 57 -14.13 12.96 -16.80
CA ALA A 57 -14.23 14.19 -16.03
C ALA A 57 -13.29 14.21 -14.81
N LEU A 58 -13.14 13.08 -14.10
CA LEU A 58 -12.26 12.99 -12.93
C LEU A 58 -10.78 13.09 -13.32
N GLY A 59 -10.36 12.48 -14.43
CA GLY A 59 -9.00 12.61 -14.94
C GLY A 59 -8.67 14.06 -15.30
N SER A 60 -9.62 14.78 -15.92
CA SER A 60 -9.41 16.16 -16.36
C SER A 60 -9.10 17.15 -15.23
N VAL A 61 -9.53 16.84 -14.00
CA VAL A 61 -9.28 17.66 -12.80
C VAL A 61 -8.14 17.11 -11.95
N TYR A 62 -7.57 15.97 -12.30
CA TYR A 62 -6.41 15.41 -11.61
C TYR A 62 -5.15 16.23 -11.97
N PRO A 63 -4.48 16.87 -10.99
CA PRO A 63 -3.39 17.80 -11.26
C PRO A 63 -2.10 17.10 -11.68
N GLU A 64 -1.24 17.81 -12.39
CA GLU A 64 0.12 17.33 -12.62
C GLU A 64 0.97 17.46 -11.34
N PRO A 65 1.76 16.44 -10.97
CA PRO A 65 2.66 16.53 -9.81
C PRO A 65 3.73 17.61 -10.02
N MET A 66 3.86 18.52 -9.04
CA MET A 66 4.93 19.51 -8.98
C MET A 66 6.26 18.91 -8.50
N PHE A 67 6.18 17.93 -7.58
CA PHE A 67 7.33 17.20 -7.03
C PHE A 67 7.09 15.70 -7.16
N ILE A 68 6.70 15.05 -6.06
CA ILE A 68 6.31 13.65 -6.04
C ILE A 68 4.80 13.52 -6.30
N MET A 69 4.39 12.36 -6.81
CA MET A 69 2.97 12.00 -6.98
C MET A 69 2.41 11.54 -5.64
N GLU A 70 1.30 12.14 -5.20
CA GLU A 70 0.44 11.56 -4.15
C GLU A 70 1.09 11.31 -2.78
N GLY A 71 1.88 12.26 -2.27
CA GLY A 71 2.59 12.13 -0.97
C GLY A 71 1.71 11.78 0.23
N ASP A 72 0.45 12.23 0.25
CA ASP A 72 -0.49 11.99 1.35
C ASP A 72 -1.34 10.73 1.15
N THR A 73 -1.39 10.17 -0.07
CA THR A 73 -2.20 8.99 -0.40
C THR A 73 -1.94 7.77 0.48
N PRO A 74 -0.72 7.50 1.01
CA PRO A 74 -0.52 6.44 1.99
C PRO A 74 -1.48 6.48 3.20
N ALA A 75 -1.95 7.66 3.61
CA ALA A 75 -2.94 7.77 4.71
C ALA A 75 -4.29 7.15 4.33
N THR A 76 -4.72 7.30 3.08
CA THR A 76 -5.93 6.65 2.56
C THR A 76 -5.69 5.16 2.33
N LEU A 77 -4.57 4.81 1.68
CA LEU A 77 -4.22 3.41 1.38
C LEU A 77 -4.06 2.56 2.64
N PHE A 78 -3.72 3.17 3.77
CA PHE A 78 -3.63 2.51 5.07
C PHE A 78 -4.97 1.90 5.54
N VAL A 79 -6.09 2.55 5.20
CA VAL A 79 -7.42 2.15 5.67
C VAL A 79 -8.27 1.44 4.61
N LEU A 80 -7.74 1.25 3.39
CA LEU A 80 -8.48 0.55 2.35
C LEU A 80 -8.63 -0.94 2.69
N PRO A 81 -9.86 -1.50 2.68
CA PRO A 81 -10.10 -2.89 3.02
C PRO A 81 -9.81 -3.82 1.84
N ASN A 82 -8.52 -3.95 1.48
CA ASN A 82 -8.06 -4.80 0.38
C ASN A 82 -7.63 -6.21 0.82
N GLY A 83 -7.91 -6.59 2.07
CA GLY A 83 -7.53 -7.89 2.63
C GLY A 83 -6.09 -7.99 3.15
N LEU A 84 -5.27 -6.94 3.00
CA LEU A 84 -3.84 -6.98 3.40
C LEU A 84 -3.56 -6.28 4.73
N GLY A 85 -4.39 -5.32 5.15
CA GLY A 85 -4.14 -4.50 6.34
C GLY A 85 -5.29 -4.50 7.34
N VAL A 86 -4.96 -4.21 8.60
CA VAL A 86 -5.90 -3.95 9.69
C VAL A 86 -5.50 -2.61 10.32
N PRO A 87 -6.30 -1.54 10.16
CA PRO A 87 -5.96 -0.22 10.69
C PRO A 87 -5.69 -0.21 12.20
N GLU A 88 -6.39 -1.06 12.95
CA GLU A 88 -6.22 -1.24 14.40
C GLU A 88 -4.93 -2.01 14.77
N ASN A 89 -4.26 -2.64 13.81
CA ASN A 89 -2.99 -3.35 13.98
C ASN A 89 -1.95 -2.87 12.95
N PRO A 90 -1.38 -1.65 13.10
CA PRO A 90 -0.47 -1.05 12.12
C PRO A 90 0.79 -1.88 11.82
N ASN A 91 1.13 -2.83 12.70
CA ASN A 91 2.26 -3.74 12.56
C ASN A 91 2.06 -4.84 11.52
N PHE A 92 0.83 -5.08 11.04
CA PHE A 92 0.56 -6.06 9.99
C PHE A 92 1.03 -5.56 8.62
N GLY A 93 1.07 -4.24 8.42
CA GLY A 93 1.36 -3.62 7.14
C GLY A 93 0.11 -3.48 6.27
N SER A 94 0.19 -2.58 5.30
CA SER A 94 -0.86 -2.27 4.34
C SER A 94 -0.23 -1.59 3.12
N TRP A 95 -1.03 -1.20 2.14
CA TRP A 95 -0.57 -0.31 1.07
C TRP A 95 -0.11 1.07 1.57
N GLY A 96 -0.58 1.49 2.75
CA GLY A 96 -0.13 2.70 3.44
C GLY A 96 1.16 2.55 4.25
N GLY A 97 1.76 1.35 4.28
CA GLY A 97 2.99 1.06 5.02
C GLY A 97 2.77 0.21 6.26
N ARG A 98 3.86 0.01 7.01
CA ARG A 98 3.89 -0.80 8.24
C ARG A 98 4.55 -0.03 9.37
N TYR A 99 3.96 -0.12 10.56
CA TYR A 99 4.36 0.69 11.71
C TYR A 99 4.41 -0.15 12.98
N THR A 100 5.36 0.13 13.85
CA THR A 100 5.51 -0.54 15.14
C THR A 100 5.41 0.46 16.28
N LEU A 101 4.96 -0.02 17.45
CA LEU A 101 4.87 0.82 18.63
C LEU A 101 6.24 1.42 18.96
N PHE A 102 6.32 2.75 19.00
CA PHE A 102 7.56 3.49 19.28
C PHE A 102 8.03 3.27 20.71
N ASP A 103 7.09 3.21 21.65
CA ASP A 103 7.34 3.06 23.08
C ASP A 103 6.54 1.88 23.65
N GLN A 104 7.25 0.80 24.00
CA GLN A 104 6.65 -0.40 24.59
C GLN A 104 6.24 -0.23 26.05
N SER A 105 6.53 0.90 26.70
CA SER A 105 6.16 1.13 28.11
C SER A 105 4.65 1.34 28.33
N GLY A 106 3.86 1.43 27.26
CA GLY A 106 2.40 1.64 27.33
C GLY A 106 2.00 3.07 27.70
N ARG A 107 2.95 3.99 27.79
CA ARG A 107 2.70 5.42 28.10
C ARG A 107 2.26 6.23 26.88
N SER A 108 2.50 5.71 25.68
CA SER A 108 2.03 6.29 24.43
C SER A 108 1.44 5.20 23.53
N ASN A 109 0.45 5.56 22.72
CA ASN A 109 -0.10 4.71 21.67
C ASN A 109 0.36 5.24 20.29
N HIS A 110 1.66 5.56 20.22
CA HIS A 110 2.32 6.09 19.04
C HIS A 110 3.00 4.97 18.28
N TYR A 111 2.62 4.81 17.01
CA TYR A 111 3.29 3.95 16.06
C TYR A 111 4.23 4.76 15.17
N ALA A 112 5.47 4.29 15.07
CA ALA A 112 6.50 4.85 14.20
C ALA A 112 6.84 3.88 13.07
N ASP A 113 7.58 4.40 12.10
CA ASP A 113 8.01 3.69 10.89
C ASP A 113 8.66 2.33 11.24
N ALA A 114 8.21 1.26 10.58
CA ALA A 114 8.90 -0.03 10.60
C ALA A 114 9.70 -0.22 9.30
N THR A 115 10.70 -1.10 9.31
CA THR A 115 11.48 -1.45 8.10
C THR A 115 11.19 -2.87 7.64
N ASP A 116 11.13 -3.07 6.33
CA ASP A 116 10.97 -4.40 5.72
C ASP A 116 12.18 -4.77 4.86
N HIS A 117 12.39 -6.07 4.67
CA HIS A 117 13.27 -6.63 3.65
C HIS A 117 12.45 -6.92 2.39
N VAL A 118 12.72 -6.19 1.31
CA VAL A 118 11.99 -6.34 0.04
C VAL A 118 12.98 -6.49 -1.10
N VAL A 119 12.77 -7.49 -1.97
CA VAL A 119 13.54 -7.64 -3.20
C VAL A 119 13.00 -6.66 -4.23
N GLY A 120 13.87 -5.80 -4.74
CA GLY A 120 13.56 -4.78 -5.73
C GLY A 120 13.60 -5.28 -7.18
N GLN A 121 13.24 -4.41 -8.12
CA GLN A 121 13.34 -4.66 -9.57
C GLN A 121 14.79 -4.89 -10.03
N ASP A 122 15.76 -4.32 -9.33
CA ASP A 122 17.19 -4.57 -9.52
C ASP A 122 17.68 -5.92 -8.97
N ASN A 123 16.77 -6.76 -8.46
CA ASN A 123 17.02 -8.06 -7.85
C ASN A 123 17.91 -7.98 -6.60
N ARG A 124 17.96 -6.83 -5.92
CA ARG A 124 18.65 -6.64 -4.64
C ARG A 124 17.65 -6.54 -3.50
N THR A 125 18.10 -6.93 -2.30
CA THR A 125 17.32 -6.73 -1.08
C THR A 125 17.51 -5.30 -0.59
N HIS A 126 16.41 -4.57 -0.51
CA HIS A 126 16.31 -3.27 0.12
C HIS A 126 15.78 -3.41 1.54
N VAL A 127 16.36 -2.63 2.45
CA VAL A 127 15.97 -2.60 3.88
C VAL A 127 15.64 -1.19 4.27
N SER A 128 14.35 -0.84 4.22
CA SER A 128 13.91 0.53 4.50
C SER A 128 12.47 0.58 4.98
N ASN A 129 12.07 1.71 5.54
CA ASN A 129 10.66 1.98 5.85
C ASN A 129 9.84 2.29 4.59
N LYS A 130 10.44 2.89 3.56
CA LYS A 130 9.76 3.15 2.28
C LYS A 130 9.39 1.85 1.57
N ALA A 131 10.17 0.79 1.75
CA ALA A 131 9.91 -0.54 1.22
C ALA A 131 8.60 -1.15 1.74
N THR A 132 8.10 -0.69 2.89
CA THR A 132 6.78 -1.09 3.39
C THR A 132 5.63 -0.58 2.51
N ILE A 133 5.87 0.45 1.68
CA ILE A 133 4.90 1.03 0.73
C ILE A 133 5.21 0.60 -0.70
N TRP A 134 6.41 0.90 -1.23
CA TRP A 134 6.66 0.76 -2.68
C TRP A 134 6.59 -0.69 -3.17
N ARG A 135 6.73 -1.67 -2.26
CA ARG A 135 6.51 -3.09 -2.57
C ARG A 135 5.12 -3.40 -3.12
N TRP A 136 4.15 -2.52 -2.85
CA TRP A 136 2.76 -2.66 -3.27
C TRP A 136 2.40 -1.79 -4.47
N ARG A 137 3.38 -1.08 -5.07
CA ARG A 137 3.14 -0.05 -6.08
C ARG A 137 2.36 -0.50 -7.29
N GLU A 138 2.76 -1.64 -7.83
CA GLU A 138 2.03 -2.25 -8.94
C GLU A 138 0.56 -2.51 -8.56
N GLY A 139 0.31 -3.03 -7.35
CA GLY A 139 -1.04 -3.29 -6.86
C GLY A 139 -1.91 -2.04 -6.76
N TYR A 140 -1.44 -1.00 -6.06
CA TYR A 140 -2.26 0.21 -5.88
C TYR A 140 -2.38 1.06 -7.16
N GLN A 141 -1.37 1.06 -8.03
CA GLN A 141 -1.45 1.79 -9.30
C GLN A 141 -2.37 1.10 -10.32
N ASN A 142 -2.33 -0.23 -10.39
CA ASN A 142 -3.25 -0.98 -11.25
C ASN A 142 -4.70 -0.88 -10.76
N ASP A 143 -4.93 -0.91 -9.43
CA ASP A 143 -6.25 -0.67 -8.85
C ASP A 143 -6.76 0.75 -9.17
N PHE A 144 -5.90 1.77 -9.08
CA PHE A 144 -6.29 3.14 -9.44
C PHE A 144 -6.62 3.28 -10.94
N ALA A 145 -5.77 2.76 -11.82
CA ALA A 145 -6.01 2.79 -13.26
C ALA A 145 -7.30 2.06 -13.65
N ALA A 146 -7.58 0.89 -13.06
CA ALA A 146 -8.82 0.15 -13.29
C ALA A 146 -10.04 0.95 -12.83
N ARG A 147 -9.99 1.56 -11.63
CA ARG A 147 -11.08 2.40 -11.11
C ARG A 147 -11.34 3.63 -11.97
N MET A 148 -10.32 4.23 -12.57
CA MET A 148 -10.52 5.32 -13.52
C MET A 148 -11.31 4.86 -14.75
N GLN A 149 -11.09 3.62 -15.24
CA GLN A 149 -11.89 3.06 -16.33
C GLN A 149 -13.36 2.88 -15.93
N TRP A 150 -13.66 2.50 -14.69
CA TRP A 150 -15.05 2.36 -14.19
C TRP A 150 -15.86 3.66 -14.27
N THR A 151 -15.19 4.81 -14.35
CA THR A 151 -15.84 6.12 -14.43
C THR A 151 -16.30 6.47 -15.85
N ILE A 152 -15.87 5.71 -16.87
CA ILE A 152 -16.09 6.03 -18.29
C ILE A 152 -16.58 4.83 -19.13
N LYS A 153 -16.60 3.62 -18.57
CA LYS A 153 -16.98 2.38 -19.27
C LYS A 153 -17.98 1.59 -18.42
N ASP A 154 -18.74 0.73 -19.09
CA ASP A 154 -19.62 -0.22 -18.42
C ASP A 154 -18.81 -1.32 -17.72
N PHE A 155 -19.39 -1.87 -16.64
CA PHE A 155 -18.79 -2.93 -15.82
C PHE A 155 -18.12 -4.04 -16.66
N LYS A 156 -18.84 -4.62 -17.61
CA LYS A 156 -18.35 -5.73 -18.46
C LYS A 156 -17.10 -5.39 -19.28
N ASP A 157 -16.84 -4.12 -19.54
CA ASP A 157 -15.75 -3.62 -20.39
C ASP A 157 -14.56 -3.12 -19.56
N THR A 158 -14.56 -3.40 -18.25
CA THR A 158 -13.52 -3.01 -17.30
C THR A 158 -13.08 -4.16 -16.42
N LEU A 159 -11.81 -4.13 -15.99
CA LEU A 159 -11.24 -5.11 -15.07
C LEU A 159 -11.71 -4.85 -13.63
N HIS A 160 -11.96 -5.92 -12.88
CA HIS A 160 -12.27 -5.87 -11.45
C HIS A 160 -11.29 -6.70 -10.63
N PRO A 161 -11.07 -6.35 -9.36
CA PRO A 161 -10.29 -7.19 -8.46
C PRO A 161 -10.89 -8.61 -8.36
N PRO A 162 -10.05 -9.66 -8.33
CA PRO A 162 -10.54 -11.01 -8.12
C PRO A 162 -11.16 -11.15 -6.73
N ILE A 163 -12.08 -12.10 -6.62
CA ILE A 163 -12.71 -12.47 -5.35
C ILE A 163 -11.94 -13.64 -4.77
N ILE A 164 -11.26 -13.37 -3.66
CA ILE A 164 -10.42 -14.36 -2.97
C ILE A 164 -11.25 -15.14 -1.95
N VAL A 165 -11.23 -16.46 -2.06
CA VAL A 165 -11.87 -17.41 -1.14
C VAL A 165 -10.81 -18.33 -0.59
N VAL A 166 -10.53 -18.28 0.71
CA VAL A 166 -9.55 -19.18 1.37
C VAL A 166 -10.29 -20.10 2.33
N ASN A 167 -10.17 -21.41 2.14
CA ASN A 167 -10.84 -22.42 2.97
C ASN A 167 -12.34 -22.11 3.18
N LYS A 168 -13.05 -21.81 2.08
CA LYS A 168 -14.48 -21.42 2.06
C LYS A 168 -14.82 -20.09 2.76
N THR A 169 -13.81 -19.30 3.11
CA THR A 169 -13.98 -17.99 3.73
C THR A 169 -13.69 -16.90 2.71
N GLN A 170 -14.69 -16.07 2.41
CA GLN A 170 -14.56 -14.86 1.61
C GLN A 170 -14.66 -13.65 2.54
N SER A 171 -13.56 -12.94 2.73
CA SER A 171 -13.52 -11.74 3.58
C SER A 171 -12.38 -10.81 3.21
N VAL A 172 -12.56 -9.52 3.48
CA VAL A 172 -11.49 -8.51 3.47
C VAL A 172 -10.83 -8.35 4.84
N LYS A 173 -11.30 -9.09 5.86
CA LYS A 173 -10.65 -9.17 7.17
C LYS A 173 -9.57 -10.25 7.17
N PRO A 174 -8.60 -10.20 8.09
CA PRO A 174 -7.62 -11.26 8.24
C PRO A 174 -8.28 -12.63 8.39
N PHE A 175 -7.70 -13.62 7.73
CA PHE A 175 -8.07 -15.01 7.93
C PHE A 175 -7.44 -15.54 9.22
N GLU A 176 -8.24 -15.70 10.26
CA GLU A 176 -7.79 -16.21 11.56
C GLU A 176 -8.00 -17.72 11.67
N MET A 177 -6.97 -18.43 12.14
CA MET A 177 -7.07 -19.86 12.41
C MET A 177 -6.32 -20.27 13.68
N LYS A 178 -6.88 -21.28 14.38
CA LYS A 178 -6.22 -21.94 15.50
C LYS A 178 -5.61 -23.25 15.00
N ALA A 179 -4.34 -23.47 15.30
CA ALA A 179 -3.63 -24.69 14.92
C ALA A 179 -2.80 -25.22 16.09
N LEU A 180 -2.61 -26.54 16.12
CA LEU A 180 -1.72 -27.17 17.10
C LEU A 180 -0.27 -27.10 16.61
N VAL A 181 0.67 -26.99 17.54
CA VAL A 181 2.10 -27.06 17.21
C VAL A 181 2.40 -28.39 16.53
N GLY A 182 3.09 -28.35 15.39
CA GLY A 182 3.39 -29.53 14.58
C GLY A 182 2.27 -30.01 13.67
N SER A 183 1.09 -29.37 13.68
CA SER A 183 0.01 -29.68 12.73
C SER A 183 0.31 -29.13 11.34
N ARG A 184 -0.17 -29.85 10.31
CA ARG A 184 -0.16 -29.37 8.93
C ARG A 184 -1.36 -28.48 8.69
N ILE A 185 -1.12 -27.26 8.23
CA ILE A 185 -2.13 -26.32 7.78
C ILE A 185 -2.20 -26.36 6.26
N VAL A 186 -3.41 -26.39 5.70
CA VAL A 186 -3.66 -26.22 4.27
C VAL A 186 -4.47 -24.94 4.08
N LEU A 187 -3.96 -24.03 3.26
CA LEU A 187 -4.68 -22.84 2.82
C LEU A 187 -5.06 -23.06 1.36
N ASP A 188 -6.33 -23.31 1.11
CA ASP A 188 -6.86 -23.59 -0.22
C ASP A 188 -7.60 -22.37 -0.76
N ALA A 189 -7.06 -21.79 -1.84
CA ALA A 189 -7.64 -20.64 -2.53
C ALA A 189 -8.35 -21.01 -3.85
N SER A 190 -8.56 -22.30 -4.13
CA SER A 190 -9.07 -22.80 -5.42
C SER A 190 -10.49 -22.37 -5.76
N GLU A 191 -11.28 -21.94 -4.76
CA GLU A 191 -12.63 -21.39 -4.96
C GLU A 191 -12.62 -19.88 -5.28
N SER A 192 -11.44 -19.25 -5.41
CA SER A 192 -11.32 -17.85 -5.84
C SER A 192 -11.68 -17.70 -7.32
N TYR A 193 -12.25 -16.56 -7.70
CA TYR A 193 -12.75 -16.33 -9.06
C TYR A 193 -12.62 -14.86 -9.48
N ASP A 194 -12.72 -14.62 -10.78
CA ASP A 194 -12.73 -13.29 -11.39
C ASP A 194 -14.13 -12.99 -11.95
N LEU A 195 -14.57 -11.73 -11.93
CA LEU A 195 -15.89 -11.34 -12.44
C LEU A 195 -15.89 -11.08 -13.95
N ASN A 196 -14.72 -11.00 -14.57
CA ASN A 196 -14.51 -10.73 -15.99
C ASN A 196 -14.09 -11.97 -16.80
N ASN A 197 -14.03 -13.16 -16.18
CA ASN A 197 -13.80 -14.46 -16.84
C ASN A 197 -14.91 -15.47 -16.53
#